data_AF-A0A7M3M6A9-F1
#
_entry.id   AF-A0A7M3M6A9-F1
#
_cell.length_a   1.000
_cell.length_b   1.000
_cell.length_c   1.000
_cell.angle_alpha   90.00
_cell.angle_beta   90.00
_cell.angle_gamma   90.00
#
_symmetry.space_group_name_H-M   'P 1'
#
loop_
_entity.id
_entity.type
_entity.pdbx_description
1 polymer ?
#
loop_
_entity_poly.entity_id
_entity_poly.type
_entity_poly.pdbx_seq_one_letter_code
_entity_poly.pdbx_strand_id
1 'polypeptide(L)'
;MSLMSWRSRRTRGRGPGDRGRAAGRLSAVAGVTAVAALVLPAPPAQSAGAVHVRCSVPDLVAAIDTANGSPGADTLRLARGCTYKLTVPDGANPANGLPAITSEIIIDGNGATIARARSAPAFRILLVDSTGSLTLDKITIKGGRAIDCPGAPAPPFPPGIVCGGGINNQGILAVKHSRVIDNVASSTVYAEGGGIDTDGDTATVYDTEVSGNTAEYTGTDPSEAAAGGIANDGPLTVDKSRVHHNTVRVTAGTDSIASGAGITSFVRAEISRSSISHNHTSAPGGTVRGALTNSTSLPDTMTVNETVIRANVSSAPEGTVLGGGVGNGGVLSMTHSRVIDNYAISRKGVARGGGISLGAVAQLTLDSTYVLGNTASAPEGGTALGGGVINGLGGTVTADRSHLRENTTRASGGGTALGGGLFNAVGSTTLTNGTVTGNRAGDGGGIYEESGTVTLNATHVKRNKPNNCAPQGSVPDCVD
;
A
#
# COMPACT_ATOMS: atom_id res chain seq x y z
N MET A 1 -9.04 18.95 9.88
CA MET A 1 -9.69 18.86 8.56
C MET A 1 -9.87 17.38 8.23
N SER A 2 -11.11 16.95 8.00
CA SER A 2 -11.45 15.55 7.81
C SER A 2 -10.92 15.05 6.46
N LEU A 3 -10.01 14.08 6.51
CA LEU A 3 -9.49 13.36 5.35
C LEU A 3 -10.59 12.40 4.86
N MET A 4 -11.34 12.82 3.85
CA MET A 4 -12.28 11.93 3.16
C MET A 4 -11.50 11.07 2.17
N SER A 5 -11.19 9.85 2.58
CA SER A 5 -11.01 8.74 1.64
C SER A 5 -12.26 8.68 0.75
N TRP A 6 -12.05 8.61 -0.56
CA TRP A 6 -13.09 8.66 -1.58
C TRP A 6 -14.26 7.68 -1.34
N ARG A 7 -14.02 6.55 -0.66
CA ARG A 7 -15.02 5.49 -0.46
C ARG A 7 -15.92 5.65 0.78
N SER A 8 -15.84 6.74 1.56
CA SER A 8 -16.70 6.92 2.77
C SER A 8 -18.20 7.13 2.49
N ARG A 9 -18.70 6.93 1.25
CA ARG A 9 -20.12 7.12 0.88
C ARG A 9 -20.79 5.94 0.16
N ARG A 10 -20.26 4.72 0.22
CA ARG A 10 -21.03 3.52 -0.16
C ARG A 10 -21.73 2.88 1.04
N THR A 11 -22.56 3.63 1.76
CA THR A 11 -23.61 3.04 2.60
C THR A 11 -24.85 2.83 1.75
N ARG A 12 -25.26 1.56 1.57
CA ARG A 12 -26.46 1.13 0.85
C ARG A 12 -27.69 1.94 1.32
N GLY A 13 -28.22 2.80 0.45
CA GLY A 13 -29.52 3.42 0.65
C GLY A 13 -30.63 2.41 0.37
N ARG A 14 -31.37 2.02 1.41
CA ARG A 14 -32.77 1.60 1.28
C ARG A 14 -33.60 2.65 2.01
N GLY A 15 -34.44 3.36 1.24
CA GLY A 15 -35.36 4.36 1.77
C GLY A 15 -36.49 3.75 2.63
N PRO A 16 -37.17 4.57 3.43
CA PRO A 16 -38.09 4.13 4.46
C PRO A 16 -39.50 3.89 3.88
N GLY A 17 -40.16 2.82 4.33
CA GLY A 17 -41.56 2.51 4.06
C GLY A 17 -42.21 2.01 5.35
N ASP A 18 -43.37 2.57 5.63
CA ASP A 18 -43.97 2.77 6.95
C ASP A 18 -44.74 1.56 7.53
N ARG A 19 -44.87 1.61 8.86
CA ARG A 19 -45.74 0.92 9.85
C ARG A 19 -46.79 -0.13 9.41
N GLY A 20 -46.90 -1.20 10.21
CA GLY A 20 -48.14 -1.97 10.37
C GLY A 20 -48.04 -3.19 11.30
N ARG A 21 -48.78 -3.19 12.40
CA ARG A 21 -48.90 -4.25 13.43
C ARG A 21 -49.50 -5.55 12.88
N ALA A 22 -49.11 -6.70 13.46
CA ALA A 22 -49.99 -7.65 14.18
C ALA A 22 -49.42 -9.08 14.18
N ALA A 23 -49.51 -9.73 15.34
CA ALA A 23 -49.21 -11.14 15.55
C ALA A 23 -50.27 -12.05 14.88
N GLY A 24 -49.82 -13.17 14.32
CA GLY A 24 -50.69 -14.23 13.82
C GLY A 24 -49.89 -15.47 13.46
N ARG A 25 -49.96 -16.50 14.32
CA ARG A 25 -49.48 -17.85 14.02
C ARG A 25 -50.35 -18.45 12.92
N LEU A 26 -49.73 -18.95 11.85
CA LEU A 26 -50.34 -19.92 10.95
C LEU A 26 -49.26 -20.85 10.40
N SER A 27 -49.37 -22.12 10.79
CA SER A 27 -48.63 -23.24 10.24
C SER A 27 -48.96 -23.40 8.76
N ALA A 28 -47.95 -23.48 7.90
CA ALA A 28 -48.10 -23.96 6.53
C ALA A 28 -46.93 -24.91 6.22
N VAL A 29 -47.26 -26.19 6.09
CA VAL A 29 -46.40 -27.24 5.55
C VAL A 29 -46.28 -26.97 4.05
N ALA A 30 -45.09 -26.58 3.58
CA ALA A 30 -44.78 -26.50 2.16
C ALA A 30 -43.85 -27.67 1.81
N GLY A 31 -44.37 -28.62 1.04
CA GLY A 31 -43.61 -29.73 0.48
C GLY A 31 -42.54 -29.24 -0.48
N VAL A 32 -41.29 -29.66 -0.25
CA VAL A 32 -40.17 -29.43 -1.16
C VAL A 32 -40.20 -30.53 -2.22
N THR A 33 -40.60 -30.19 -3.45
CA THR A 33 -40.33 -31.00 -4.62
C THR A 33 -38.88 -30.76 -5.04
N ALA A 34 -38.01 -31.73 -4.77
CA ALA A 34 -36.63 -31.72 -5.25
C ALA A 34 -36.61 -31.95 -6.77
N VAL A 35 -36.33 -30.89 -7.54
CA VAL A 35 -35.94 -31.03 -8.95
C VAL A 35 -34.45 -31.36 -8.96
N ALA A 36 -34.12 -32.62 -9.22
CA ALA A 36 -32.74 -33.05 -9.45
C ALA A 36 -32.27 -32.49 -10.81
N ALA A 37 -31.54 -31.38 -10.78
CA ALA A 37 -30.79 -30.93 -11.95
C ALA A 37 -29.64 -31.91 -12.20
N LEU A 38 -29.67 -32.61 -13.35
CA LEU A 38 -28.51 -33.34 -13.83
C LEU A 38 -27.36 -32.34 -14.03
N VAL A 39 -26.39 -32.34 -13.12
CA VAL A 39 -25.10 -31.68 -13.34
C VAL A 39 -24.34 -32.57 -14.31
N LEU A 40 -24.37 -32.22 -15.59
CA LEU A 40 -23.43 -32.76 -16.55
C LEU A 40 -22.02 -32.34 -16.10
N PRO A 41 -21.04 -33.27 -16.01
CA PRO A 41 -19.67 -32.88 -15.72
C PRO A 41 -19.20 -31.90 -16.80
N ALA A 42 -18.65 -30.76 -16.36
CA ALA A 42 -18.00 -29.83 -17.27
C ALA A 42 -16.93 -30.61 -18.06
N PRO A 43 -16.87 -30.47 -19.40
CA PRO A 43 -15.80 -31.08 -20.17
C PRO A 43 -14.46 -30.59 -19.62
N PRO A 44 -13.42 -31.44 -19.59
CA PRO A 44 -12.09 -31.00 -19.17
C PRO A 44 -11.67 -29.82 -20.05
N ALA A 45 -11.23 -28.73 -19.43
CA ALA A 45 -10.65 -27.60 -20.14
C ALA A 45 -9.48 -28.12 -20.99
N GLN A 46 -9.70 -28.26 -22.29
CA GLN A 46 -8.63 -28.57 -23.23
C GLN A 46 -7.72 -27.35 -23.26
N SER A 47 -6.45 -27.55 -22.88
CA SER A 47 -5.40 -26.56 -23.09
C SER A 47 -5.34 -26.26 -24.59
N ALA A 48 -5.87 -25.11 -25.01
CA ALA A 48 -5.47 -24.52 -26.28
C ALA A 48 -3.93 -24.39 -26.27
N GLY A 49 -3.27 -24.80 -27.35
CA GLY A 49 -1.82 -24.72 -27.45
C GLY A 49 -1.35 -23.25 -27.34
N ALA A 50 -0.19 -23.01 -26.74
CA ALA A 50 0.35 -21.66 -26.62
C ALA A 50 0.64 -21.02 -28.00
N VAL A 51 0.12 -19.82 -28.22
CA VAL A 51 0.40 -19.00 -29.41
C VAL A 51 1.79 -18.40 -29.26
N HIS A 52 2.67 -18.67 -30.21
CA HIS A 52 4.03 -18.13 -30.20
C HIS A 52 4.06 -16.74 -30.83
N VAL A 53 4.46 -15.75 -30.04
CA VAL A 53 4.56 -14.35 -30.46
C VAL A 53 6.00 -14.06 -30.90
N ARG A 54 6.20 -13.70 -32.17
CA ARG A 54 7.52 -13.30 -32.68
C ARG A 54 8.01 -12.03 -31.98
N CYS A 55 9.31 -11.74 -32.07
CA CYS A 55 9.93 -10.58 -31.43
C CYS A 55 9.59 -9.27 -32.18
N SER A 56 8.33 -8.85 -32.11
CA SER A 56 7.77 -7.72 -32.84
C SER A 56 6.54 -7.17 -32.12
N VAL A 57 6.45 -5.85 -31.97
CA VAL A 57 5.28 -5.20 -31.34
C VAL A 57 3.99 -5.42 -32.13
N PRO A 58 3.95 -5.25 -33.46
CA PRO A 58 2.78 -5.62 -34.25
C PRO A 58 2.29 -7.06 -34.05
N ASP A 59 3.22 -8.02 -33.92
CA ASP A 59 2.84 -9.42 -33.67
C ASP A 59 2.27 -9.62 -32.26
N LEU A 60 2.79 -8.89 -31.26
CA LEU A 60 2.23 -8.89 -29.90
C LEU A 60 0.82 -8.28 -29.85
N VAL A 61 0.63 -7.14 -30.51
CA VAL A 61 -0.68 -6.48 -30.62
C VAL A 61 -1.69 -7.41 -31.28
N ALA A 62 -1.36 -7.98 -32.45
CA ALA A 62 -2.24 -8.89 -33.17
C ALA A 62 -2.59 -10.16 -32.35
N ALA A 63 -1.63 -10.67 -31.56
CA ALA A 63 -1.87 -11.82 -30.70
C ALA A 63 -2.84 -11.49 -29.55
N ILE A 64 -2.72 -10.30 -28.95
CA ILE A 64 -3.66 -9.82 -27.92
C ILE A 64 -5.05 -9.60 -28.51
N ASP A 65 -5.16 -8.94 -29.67
CA ASP A 65 -6.46 -8.71 -30.32
C ASP A 65 -7.16 -10.02 -30.68
N THR A 66 -6.41 -11.01 -31.17
CA THR A 66 -6.93 -12.35 -31.47
C THR A 66 -7.44 -13.02 -30.19
N ALA A 67 -6.66 -12.98 -29.11
CA ALA A 67 -7.02 -13.57 -27.82
C ALA A 67 -8.24 -12.88 -27.18
N ASN A 68 -8.38 -11.57 -27.33
CA ASN A 68 -9.58 -10.85 -26.90
C ASN A 68 -10.85 -11.24 -27.66
N GLY A 69 -10.71 -11.82 -28.85
CA GLY A 69 -11.83 -12.30 -29.68
C GLY A 69 -12.16 -13.79 -29.51
N SER A 70 -11.34 -14.56 -28.79
CA SER A 70 -11.53 -16.01 -28.63
C SER A 70 -12.43 -16.37 -27.44
N PRO A 71 -13.18 -17.49 -27.54
CA PRO A 71 -13.88 -18.04 -26.40
C PRO A 71 -12.91 -18.83 -25.51
N GLY A 72 -12.67 -18.34 -24.29
CA GLY A 72 -11.89 -19.04 -23.27
C GLY A 72 -10.53 -18.41 -22.99
N ALA A 73 -9.65 -19.18 -22.35
CA ALA A 73 -8.33 -18.71 -21.93
C ALA A 73 -7.27 -18.93 -23.01
N ASP A 74 -6.47 -17.90 -23.30
CA ASP A 74 -5.40 -17.95 -24.28
C ASP A 74 -4.02 -17.79 -23.64
N THR A 75 -3.05 -18.58 -24.11
CA THR A 75 -1.65 -18.46 -23.67
C THR A 75 -0.78 -17.89 -24.79
N LEU A 76 -0.23 -16.70 -24.58
CA LEU A 76 0.71 -16.02 -25.47
C LEU A 76 2.13 -16.25 -24.97
N ARG A 77 2.93 -17.02 -25.72
CA ARG A 77 4.34 -17.25 -25.41
C ARG A 77 5.21 -16.28 -26.18
N LEU A 78 5.86 -15.37 -25.47
CA LEU A 78 6.74 -14.38 -26.08
C LEU A 78 8.08 -14.98 -26.52
N ALA A 79 8.69 -14.33 -27.51
CA ALA A 79 10.04 -14.64 -27.95
C ALA A 79 11.03 -14.45 -26.77
N ARG A 80 11.80 -15.50 -26.48
CA ARG A 80 12.71 -15.57 -25.33
C ARG A 80 13.63 -14.35 -25.27
N GLY A 81 13.62 -13.65 -24.13
CA GLY A 81 14.50 -12.51 -23.87
C GLY A 81 14.32 -11.30 -24.81
N CYS A 82 13.30 -11.31 -25.68
CA CYS A 82 13.02 -10.23 -26.61
C CYS A 82 12.64 -8.94 -25.87
N THR A 83 12.99 -7.79 -26.44
CA THR A 83 12.42 -6.50 -26.03
C THR A 83 11.38 -6.03 -27.03
N TYR A 84 10.11 -6.06 -26.62
CA TYR A 84 8.98 -5.47 -27.32
C TYR A 84 8.93 -3.97 -26.99
N LYS A 85 9.59 -3.17 -27.83
CA LYS A 85 9.75 -1.73 -27.62
C LYS A 85 8.58 -0.95 -28.22
N LEU A 86 7.69 -0.44 -27.38
CA LEU A 86 6.53 0.35 -27.77
C LEU A 86 6.95 1.78 -28.13
N THR A 87 6.75 2.19 -29.39
CA THR A 87 7.11 3.53 -29.89
C THR A 87 5.91 4.44 -30.13
N VAL A 88 4.71 3.84 -30.24
CA VAL A 88 3.43 4.51 -30.44
C VAL A 88 2.42 3.87 -29.48
N PRO A 89 1.39 4.61 -29.04
CA PRO A 89 0.31 4.04 -28.24
C PRO A 89 -0.59 3.12 -29.08
N ASP A 90 -1.49 2.42 -28.41
CA ASP A 90 -2.55 1.66 -29.04
C ASP A 90 -3.51 2.56 -29.84
N GLY A 91 -4.01 2.04 -30.96
CA GLY A 91 -4.85 2.80 -31.88
C GLY A 91 -6.27 3.01 -31.37
N ALA A 92 -6.81 2.08 -30.59
CA ALA A 92 -8.17 2.16 -30.05
C ALA A 92 -8.22 2.91 -28.72
N ASN A 93 -7.18 2.76 -27.88
CA ASN A 93 -7.06 3.41 -26.59
C ASN A 93 -5.67 4.04 -26.41
N PRO A 94 -5.49 5.31 -26.81
CA PRO A 94 -4.17 5.95 -26.87
C PRO A 94 -3.53 6.23 -25.51
N ALA A 95 -4.25 6.01 -24.40
CA ALA A 95 -3.68 6.04 -23.06
C ALA A 95 -2.85 4.78 -22.73
N ASN A 96 -2.99 3.73 -23.54
CA ASN A 96 -2.27 2.47 -23.39
C ASN A 96 -1.28 2.25 -24.54
N GLY A 97 -0.26 1.43 -24.30
CA GLY A 97 0.72 1.02 -25.30
C GLY A 97 0.38 -0.28 -26.02
N LEU A 98 -0.53 -1.06 -25.46
CA LEU A 98 -1.06 -2.31 -26.00
C LEU A 98 -2.59 -2.28 -25.90
N PRO A 99 -3.30 -3.11 -26.69
CA PRO A 99 -4.75 -3.27 -26.56
C PRO A 99 -5.14 -3.65 -25.12
N ALA A 100 -6.29 -3.16 -24.67
CA ALA A 100 -6.83 -3.52 -23.36
C ALA A 100 -7.13 -5.03 -23.31
N ILE A 101 -6.85 -5.67 -22.18
CA ILE A 101 -7.16 -7.08 -21.96
C ILE A 101 -8.63 -7.19 -21.54
N THR A 102 -9.46 -7.82 -22.37
CA THR A 102 -10.92 -7.95 -22.15
C THR A 102 -11.38 -9.40 -21.97
N SER A 103 -10.45 -10.34 -22.06
CA SER A 103 -10.63 -11.79 -21.96
C SER A 103 -9.62 -12.40 -20.97
N GLU A 104 -9.61 -13.73 -20.82
CA GLU A 104 -8.60 -14.42 -20.02
C GLU A 104 -7.33 -14.68 -20.84
N ILE A 105 -6.25 -13.98 -20.53
CA ILE A 105 -4.97 -14.06 -21.24
C ILE A 105 -3.83 -14.39 -20.26
N ILE A 106 -3.00 -15.35 -20.64
CA ILE A 106 -1.76 -15.70 -19.98
C ILE A 106 -0.60 -15.30 -20.90
N ILE A 107 0.26 -14.39 -20.44
CA ILE A 107 1.50 -14.04 -21.13
C ILE A 107 2.67 -14.76 -20.46
N ASP A 108 3.15 -15.82 -21.12
CA ASP A 108 4.43 -16.46 -20.81
C ASP A 108 5.55 -15.62 -21.44
N GLY A 109 6.13 -14.74 -20.64
CA GLY A 109 7.12 -13.77 -21.08
C GLY A 109 8.43 -14.40 -21.52
N ASN A 110 8.78 -15.60 -21.06
CA ASN A 110 10.06 -16.25 -21.39
C ASN A 110 11.29 -15.33 -21.22
N GLY A 111 11.27 -14.49 -20.17
CA GLY A 111 12.30 -13.49 -19.87
C GLY A 111 12.26 -12.23 -20.74
N ALA A 112 11.21 -12.03 -21.55
CA ALA A 112 11.05 -10.85 -22.39
C ALA A 112 10.78 -9.57 -21.58
N THR A 113 10.93 -8.44 -22.26
CA THR A 113 10.61 -7.11 -21.74
C THR A 113 9.62 -6.42 -22.66
N ILE A 114 8.54 -5.88 -22.12
CA ILE A 114 7.67 -4.92 -22.81
C ILE A 114 8.00 -3.54 -22.24
N ALA A 115 8.50 -2.66 -23.10
CA ALA A 115 9.00 -1.36 -22.66
C ALA A 115 8.53 -0.22 -23.55
N ARG A 116 8.05 0.85 -22.93
CA ARG A 116 7.84 2.12 -23.63
C ARG A 116 9.19 2.75 -24.00
N ALA A 117 9.34 3.16 -25.25
CA ALA A 117 10.51 3.94 -25.67
C ALA A 117 10.49 5.32 -24.99
N ARG A 118 11.64 5.78 -24.47
CA ARG A 118 11.73 7.09 -23.79
C ARG A 118 11.26 8.25 -24.68
N SER A 119 11.50 8.17 -25.99
CA SER A 119 11.12 9.16 -27.00
C SER A 119 9.66 9.05 -27.48
N ALA A 120 8.94 7.99 -27.09
CA ALA A 120 7.53 7.85 -27.44
C ALA A 120 6.66 8.87 -26.66
N PRO A 121 5.42 9.12 -27.09
CA PRO A 121 4.41 9.77 -26.27
C PRO A 121 4.19 9.06 -24.92
N ALA A 122 3.59 9.75 -23.96
CA ALA A 122 3.22 9.15 -22.68
C ALA A 122 2.01 8.21 -22.87
N PHE A 123 2.15 6.97 -22.39
CA PHE A 123 1.09 5.98 -22.27
C PHE A 123 1.48 4.91 -21.25
N ARG A 124 0.49 4.32 -20.58
CA ARG A 124 0.62 3.13 -19.73
C ARG A 124 0.96 1.90 -20.59
N ILE A 125 1.59 0.87 -20.04
CA ILE A 125 1.91 -0.33 -20.84
C ILE A 125 0.68 -1.22 -21.02
N LEU A 126 0.02 -1.62 -19.93
CA LEU A 126 -1.07 -2.59 -19.92
C LEU A 126 -2.29 -2.06 -19.16
N LEU A 127 -3.47 -2.26 -19.74
CA LEU A 127 -4.77 -2.12 -19.07
C LEU A 127 -5.45 -3.49 -19.04
N VAL A 128 -5.83 -3.95 -17.85
CA VAL A 128 -6.77 -5.07 -17.69
C VAL A 128 -8.14 -4.46 -17.49
N ASP A 129 -9.05 -4.66 -18.45
CA ASP A 129 -10.42 -4.16 -18.35
C ASP A 129 -11.20 -4.92 -17.25
N SER A 130 -12.36 -4.41 -16.88
CA SER A 130 -13.30 -5.00 -15.92
C SER A 130 -13.75 -6.42 -16.25
N THR A 131 -13.74 -6.81 -17.52
CA THR A 131 -14.02 -8.20 -17.94
C THR A 131 -12.75 -9.04 -18.15
N GLY A 132 -11.58 -8.42 -18.07
CA GLY A 132 -10.31 -9.05 -18.36
C GLY A 132 -9.72 -9.84 -17.18
N SER A 133 -8.96 -10.87 -17.52
CA SER A 133 -8.11 -11.61 -16.59
C SER A 133 -6.73 -11.76 -17.20
N LEU A 134 -5.71 -11.22 -16.55
CA LEU A 134 -4.34 -11.25 -17.05
C LEU A 134 -3.41 -11.98 -16.09
N THR A 135 -2.75 -13.02 -16.57
CA THR A 135 -1.56 -13.58 -15.90
C THR A 135 -0.30 -13.20 -16.67
N LEU A 136 0.64 -12.55 -16.00
CA LEU A 136 2.00 -12.29 -16.47
C LEU A 136 2.97 -13.25 -15.77
N ASP A 137 3.76 -14.01 -16.53
CA ASP A 137 4.84 -14.85 -16.00
C ASP A 137 6.18 -14.53 -16.66
N LYS A 138 7.25 -14.41 -15.88
CA LYS A 138 8.64 -14.21 -16.37
C LYS A 138 8.78 -13.07 -17.38
N ILE A 139 8.20 -11.91 -17.08
CA ILE A 139 8.23 -10.74 -17.96
C ILE A 139 8.69 -9.48 -17.21
N THR A 140 9.28 -8.54 -17.93
CA THR A 140 9.56 -7.19 -17.43
C THR A 140 8.62 -6.17 -18.09
N ILE A 141 7.87 -5.42 -17.28
CA ILE A 141 7.05 -4.28 -17.70
C ILE A 141 7.77 -2.99 -17.31
N LYS A 142 8.11 -2.14 -18.30
CA LYS A 142 9.03 -1.03 -18.08
C LYS A 142 8.68 0.28 -18.77
N GLY A 143 8.93 1.39 -18.07
CA GLY A 143 9.00 2.74 -18.67
C GLY A 143 7.64 3.34 -19.03
N GLY A 144 6.55 2.69 -18.65
CA GLY A 144 5.20 3.18 -18.85
C GLY A 144 4.99 4.52 -18.17
N ARG A 145 4.16 5.37 -18.78
CA ARG A 145 3.80 6.67 -18.23
C ARG A 145 2.31 6.90 -18.42
N ALA A 146 1.53 6.68 -17.37
CA ALA A 146 0.09 6.90 -17.42
C ALA A 146 -0.24 8.39 -17.62
N ILE A 147 -1.36 8.65 -18.30
CA ILE A 147 -1.91 9.99 -18.57
C ILE A 147 -3.37 10.10 -18.14
N ASP A 148 -3.95 9.01 -17.66
CA ASP A 148 -5.34 8.88 -17.22
C ASP A 148 -5.43 7.83 -16.11
N CYS A 149 -6.63 7.65 -15.58
CA CYS A 149 -6.95 6.59 -14.64
C CYS A 149 -8.30 5.95 -15.00
N PRO A 150 -8.29 4.83 -15.74
CA PRO A 150 -9.50 4.02 -15.93
C PRO A 150 -10.06 3.58 -14.58
N GLY A 151 -11.39 3.54 -14.46
CA GLY A 151 -12.05 3.24 -13.18
C GLY A 151 -12.24 4.44 -12.26
N ALA A 152 -11.53 5.54 -12.50
CA ALA A 152 -11.68 6.75 -11.70
C ALA A 152 -13.15 7.23 -11.68
N PRO A 153 -13.66 7.65 -10.52
CA PRO A 153 -15.06 8.02 -10.36
C PRO A 153 -15.50 9.13 -11.30
N ALA A 154 -16.70 8.97 -11.84
CA ALA A 154 -17.41 10.03 -12.54
C ALA A 154 -17.55 11.28 -11.65
N PRO A 155 -17.72 12.49 -12.23
CA PRO A 155 -17.84 13.76 -11.51
C PRO A 155 -18.68 13.67 -10.22
N PRO A 156 -18.28 14.33 -9.12
CA PRO A 156 -17.64 15.65 -9.11
C PRO A 156 -16.10 15.67 -9.03
N PHE A 157 -15.42 14.54 -9.22
CA PHE A 157 -13.96 14.53 -9.26
C PHE A 157 -13.44 15.34 -10.46
N PRO A 158 -12.42 16.20 -10.25
CA PRO A 158 -11.85 16.97 -11.34
C PRO A 158 -11.17 16.04 -12.36
N PRO A 159 -11.29 16.34 -13.67
CA PRO A 159 -10.56 15.60 -14.69
C PRO A 159 -9.05 15.71 -14.47
N GLY A 160 -8.30 14.66 -14.78
CA GLY A 160 -6.84 14.65 -14.69
C GLY A 160 -6.25 13.69 -13.66
N ILE A 161 -7.04 12.82 -13.03
CA ILE A 161 -6.54 11.71 -12.21
C ILE A 161 -5.72 10.76 -13.08
N VAL A 162 -4.56 10.32 -12.59
CA VAL A 162 -3.65 9.42 -13.30
C VAL A 162 -3.28 8.22 -12.44
N CYS A 163 -3.36 7.00 -12.98
CA CYS A 163 -3.00 5.80 -12.24
C CYS A 163 -2.40 4.68 -13.10
N GLY A 164 -1.63 3.80 -12.47
CA GLY A 164 -1.13 2.56 -13.07
C GLY A 164 -0.10 2.80 -14.17
N GLY A 165 1.00 3.50 -13.87
CA GLY A 165 2.00 3.87 -14.87
C GLY A 165 2.49 2.71 -15.73
N GLY A 166 2.70 1.54 -15.12
CA GLY A 166 3.00 0.29 -15.81
C GLY A 166 1.73 -0.48 -16.16
N ILE A 167 0.95 -0.81 -15.13
CA ILE A 167 -0.25 -1.64 -15.21
C ILE A 167 -1.39 -0.96 -14.44
N ASN A 168 -2.56 -0.84 -15.06
CA ASN A 168 -3.81 -0.54 -14.38
C ASN A 168 -4.72 -1.77 -14.50
N ASN A 169 -5.23 -2.25 -13.38
CA ASN A 169 -6.09 -3.42 -13.29
C ASN A 169 -7.49 -3.03 -12.84
N GLN A 170 -8.47 -3.20 -13.74
CA GLN A 170 -9.90 -3.08 -13.46
C GLN A 170 -10.59 -4.45 -13.34
N GLY A 171 -9.89 -5.54 -13.65
CA GLY A 171 -10.39 -6.92 -13.58
C GLY A 171 -9.54 -7.79 -12.65
N ILE A 172 -9.05 -8.91 -13.17
CA ILE A 172 -8.20 -9.85 -12.43
C ILE A 172 -6.75 -9.77 -12.93
N LEU A 173 -5.81 -9.56 -12.02
CA LEU A 173 -4.38 -9.53 -12.34
C LEU A 173 -3.59 -10.54 -11.52
N ALA A 174 -2.71 -11.30 -12.19
CA ALA A 174 -1.66 -12.08 -11.55
C ALA A 174 -0.31 -11.76 -12.19
N VAL A 175 0.66 -11.27 -11.41
CA VAL A 175 2.03 -11.01 -11.83
C VAL A 175 2.96 -11.96 -11.09
N LYS A 176 3.64 -12.84 -11.84
CA LYS A 176 4.43 -13.96 -11.31
C LYS A 176 5.85 -13.95 -11.85
N HIS A 177 6.86 -14.16 -11.01
CA HIS A 177 8.27 -14.29 -11.43
C HIS A 177 8.74 -13.14 -12.33
N SER A 178 8.22 -11.94 -12.11
CA SER A 178 8.26 -10.85 -13.09
C SER A 178 8.84 -9.58 -12.48
N ARG A 179 8.92 -8.53 -13.29
CA ARG A 179 9.45 -7.23 -12.90
C ARG A 179 8.53 -6.11 -13.40
N VAL A 180 8.10 -5.21 -12.54
CA VAL A 180 7.37 -3.99 -12.91
C VAL A 180 8.22 -2.80 -12.47
N ILE A 181 8.90 -2.17 -13.43
CA ILE A 181 10.01 -1.26 -13.13
C ILE A 181 10.00 0.05 -13.90
N ASP A 182 10.50 1.12 -13.27
CA ASP A 182 10.72 2.43 -13.89
C ASP A 182 9.46 3.03 -14.55
N ASN A 183 8.29 2.76 -14.00
CA ASN A 183 7.01 3.28 -14.52
C ASN A 183 6.57 4.53 -13.74
N VAL A 184 5.75 5.38 -14.37
CA VAL A 184 5.39 6.70 -13.83
C VAL A 184 3.89 6.97 -13.94
N ALA A 185 3.28 7.43 -12.84
CA ALA A 185 2.01 8.14 -12.83
C ALA A 185 2.26 9.59 -12.43
N SER A 186 1.82 10.56 -13.23
CA SER A 186 2.12 11.99 -12.99
C SER A 186 0.92 12.85 -13.33
N SER A 187 0.48 13.68 -12.39
CA SER A 187 -0.74 14.49 -12.51
C SER A 187 -0.63 15.82 -11.78
N THR A 188 -1.32 16.84 -12.29
CA THR A 188 -1.56 18.11 -11.58
C THR A 188 -2.80 18.06 -10.67
N VAL A 189 -3.51 16.94 -10.63
CA VAL A 189 -4.74 16.73 -9.86
C VAL A 189 -4.53 15.65 -8.81
N TYR A 190 -4.23 14.41 -9.20
CA TYR A 190 -3.96 13.29 -8.29
C TYR A 190 -3.27 12.17 -9.06
N ALA A 191 -2.29 11.51 -8.45
CA ALA A 191 -1.55 10.42 -9.09
C ALA A 191 -1.36 9.22 -8.15
N GLU A 192 -1.56 8.01 -8.66
CA GLU A 192 -1.25 6.80 -7.90
C GLU A 192 -0.73 5.62 -8.73
N GLY A 193 -0.22 4.59 -8.05
CA GLY A 193 0.16 3.33 -8.68
C GLY A 193 1.19 3.53 -9.79
N GLY A 194 2.33 4.17 -9.48
CA GLY A 194 3.37 4.43 -10.46
C GLY A 194 3.77 3.17 -11.23
N GLY A 195 3.85 2.04 -10.54
CA GLY A 195 4.05 0.71 -11.12
C GLY A 195 2.74 0.03 -11.46
N ILE A 196 1.98 -0.32 -10.42
CA ILE A 196 0.73 -1.08 -10.51
C ILE A 196 -0.36 -0.30 -9.78
N ASP A 197 -1.50 -0.19 -10.42
CA ASP A 197 -2.75 0.23 -9.83
C ASP A 197 -3.77 -0.91 -9.95
N THR A 198 -4.55 -1.17 -8.90
CA THR A 198 -5.61 -2.18 -8.91
C THR A 198 -6.88 -1.65 -8.27
N ASP A 199 -7.91 -1.39 -9.08
CA ASP A 199 -9.29 -1.10 -8.66
C ASP A 199 -10.25 -2.28 -8.98
N GLY A 200 -9.75 -3.28 -9.70
CA GLY A 200 -10.48 -4.48 -10.08
C GLY A 200 -10.74 -5.50 -8.97
N ASP A 201 -11.28 -6.65 -9.34
CA ASP A 201 -11.70 -7.70 -8.41
C ASP A 201 -10.56 -8.22 -7.54
N THR A 202 -9.38 -8.47 -8.12
CA THR A 202 -8.19 -8.87 -7.35
C THR A 202 -6.89 -8.67 -8.12
N ALA A 203 -5.81 -8.42 -7.37
CA ALA A 203 -4.45 -8.51 -7.86
C ALA A 203 -3.58 -9.45 -6.99
N THR A 204 -2.79 -10.29 -7.64
CA THR A 204 -1.75 -11.11 -7.00
C THR A 204 -0.38 -10.75 -7.56
N VAL A 205 0.57 -10.43 -6.67
CA VAL A 205 1.98 -10.19 -7.00
C VAL A 205 2.81 -11.25 -6.28
N TYR A 206 3.34 -12.21 -7.04
CA TYR A 206 4.04 -13.38 -6.50
C TYR A 206 5.46 -13.46 -7.06
N ASP A 207 6.46 -13.61 -6.18
CA ASP A 207 7.88 -13.71 -6.55
C ASP A 207 8.29 -12.66 -7.60
N THR A 208 7.88 -11.41 -7.36
CA THR A 208 7.97 -10.34 -8.35
C THR A 208 8.71 -9.14 -7.76
N GLU A 209 9.46 -8.44 -8.61
CA GLU A 209 10.12 -7.19 -8.28
C GLU A 209 9.27 -6.00 -8.75
N VAL A 210 8.92 -5.09 -7.83
CA VAL A 210 8.27 -3.81 -8.15
C VAL A 210 9.20 -2.69 -7.70
N SER A 211 9.90 -2.06 -8.65
CA SER A 211 10.97 -1.13 -8.30
C SER A 211 11.19 0.05 -9.23
N GLY A 212 11.68 1.18 -8.70
CA GLY A 212 11.99 2.37 -9.51
C GLY A 212 10.74 3.10 -10.02
N ASN A 213 9.56 2.71 -9.56
CA ASN A 213 8.31 3.31 -10.03
C ASN A 213 8.01 4.59 -9.26
N THR A 214 7.34 5.54 -9.91
CA THR A 214 7.09 6.88 -9.36
C THR A 214 5.63 7.28 -9.50
N ALA A 215 5.03 7.77 -8.42
CA ALA A 215 3.81 8.56 -8.47
C ALA A 215 4.13 10.02 -8.10
N GLU A 216 3.74 10.97 -8.94
CA GLU A 216 4.10 12.37 -8.79
C GLU A 216 2.89 13.30 -8.93
N TYR A 217 2.68 14.15 -7.92
CA TYR A 217 1.79 15.30 -8.02
C TYR A 217 2.59 16.55 -8.39
N THR A 218 2.17 17.26 -9.43
CA THR A 218 2.84 18.46 -9.97
C THR A 218 1.94 19.70 -10.02
N GLY A 219 0.79 19.68 -9.37
CA GLY A 219 -0.13 20.82 -9.34
C GLY A 219 0.25 21.87 -8.29
N THR A 220 -0.57 22.91 -8.19
CA THR A 220 -0.36 24.07 -7.31
C THR A 220 -1.27 24.10 -6.08
N ASP A 221 -2.35 23.34 -6.09
CA ASP A 221 -3.33 23.30 -5.00
C ASP A 221 -3.05 22.12 -4.05
N PRO A 222 -3.64 22.10 -2.84
CA PRO A 222 -3.56 20.92 -1.99
C PRO A 222 -4.20 19.69 -2.63
N SER A 223 -3.42 18.63 -2.79
CA SER A 223 -3.89 17.32 -3.25
C SER A 223 -3.02 16.17 -2.75
N GLU A 224 -3.04 15.01 -3.41
CA GLU A 224 -2.33 13.80 -3.01
C GLU A 224 -1.65 13.08 -4.18
N ALA A 225 -0.52 12.42 -3.88
CA ALA A 225 0.01 11.33 -4.68
C ALA A 225 0.24 10.11 -3.78
N ALA A 226 -0.05 8.92 -4.29
CA ALA A 226 0.05 7.68 -3.54
C ALA A 226 0.81 6.59 -4.31
N ALA A 227 1.38 5.61 -3.60
CA ALA A 227 1.78 4.34 -4.19
C ALA A 227 2.69 4.45 -5.43
N GLY A 228 3.95 4.81 -5.20
CA GLY A 228 4.96 4.75 -6.27
C GLY A 228 5.04 3.34 -6.86
N GLY A 229 5.03 2.31 -6.02
CA GLY A 229 5.01 0.90 -6.39
C GLY A 229 3.61 0.37 -6.73
N ILE A 230 2.80 0.09 -5.71
CA ILE A 230 1.50 -0.59 -5.84
C ILE A 230 0.40 0.20 -5.11
N ALA A 231 -0.62 0.65 -5.84
CA ALA A 231 -1.86 1.19 -5.28
C ALA A 231 -2.90 0.06 -5.20
N ASN A 232 -3.57 -0.08 -4.07
CA ASN A 232 -4.58 -1.10 -3.82
C ASN A 232 -5.95 -0.50 -3.47
N ASP A 233 -6.82 -0.43 -4.48
CA ASP A 233 -8.23 -0.08 -4.40
C ASP A 233 -9.17 -1.29 -4.55
N GLY A 234 -8.61 -2.45 -4.95
CA GLY A 234 -9.26 -3.77 -5.05
C GLY A 234 -8.36 -4.91 -4.54
N PRO A 235 -8.90 -5.93 -3.85
CA PRO A 235 -8.15 -6.91 -3.03
C PRO A 235 -6.77 -7.34 -3.54
N LEU A 236 -5.73 -7.06 -2.76
CA LEU A 236 -4.33 -7.31 -3.12
C LEU A 236 -3.70 -8.43 -2.28
N THR A 237 -3.02 -9.37 -2.97
CA THR A 237 -2.07 -10.30 -2.36
C THR A 237 -0.66 -10.03 -2.87
N VAL A 238 0.30 -9.88 -1.96
CA VAL A 238 1.74 -9.77 -2.28
C VAL A 238 2.49 -10.86 -1.53
N ASP A 239 3.14 -11.77 -2.25
CA ASP A 239 3.87 -12.88 -1.65
C ASP A 239 5.25 -13.08 -2.29
N LYS A 240 6.25 -13.39 -1.46
CA LYS A 240 7.67 -13.61 -1.87
C LYS A 240 8.25 -12.49 -2.73
N SER A 241 7.72 -11.28 -2.62
CA SER A 241 7.98 -10.21 -3.57
C SER A 241 8.84 -9.10 -2.96
N ARG A 242 9.48 -8.31 -3.83
CA ARG A 242 10.35 -7.21 -3.43
C ARG A 242 9.78 -5.90 -3.98
N VAL A 243 9.30 -5.04 -3.09
CA VAL A 243 8.80 -3.70 -3.43
C VAL A 243 9.80 -2.66 -2.94
N HIS A 244 10.62 -2.12 -3.84
CA HIS A 244 11.75 -1.28 -3.43
C HIS A 244 12.12 -0.15 -4.36
N HIS A 245 12.79 0.88 -3.84
CA HIS A 245 13.25 2.02 -4.63
C HIS A 245 12.13 2.72 -5.41
N ASN A 246 10.89 2.61 -4.94
CA ASN A 246 9.78 3.34 -5.49
C ASN A 246 9.69 4.71 -4.82
N THR A 247 9.15 5.69 -5.54
CA THR A 247 9.11 7.08 -5.12
C THR A 247 7.69 7.63 -5.17
N VAL A 248 7.33 8.41 -4.16
CA VAL A 248 6.18 9.32 -4.23
C VAL A 248 6.69 10.73 -3.96
N ARG A 249 6.31 11.68 -4.81
CA ARG A 249 6.68 13.09 -4.65
C ARG A 249 5.48 13.99 -4.92
N VAL A 250 5.33 15.03 -4.12
CA VAL A 250 4.39 16.12 -4.38
C VAL A 250 5.12 17.45 -4.52
N THR A 251 4.48 18.41 -5.20
CA THR A 251 4.94 19.80 -5.27
C THR A 251 5.18 20.36 -3.86
N ALA A 252 6.23 21.15 -3.70
CA ALA A 252 6.54 21.79 -2.42
C ALA A 252 5.58 22.95 -2.14
N GLY A 253 5.23 23.15 -0.86
CA GLY A 253 4.47 24.33 -0.41
C GLY A 253 2.99 24.31 -0.78
N THR A 254 2.44 23.15 -1.17
CA THR A 254 1.03 22.98 -1.54
C THR A 254 0.22 22.29 -0.44
N ASP A 255 0.76 22.09 0.77
CA ASP A 255 0.12 21.31 1.85
C ASP A 255 -0.39 19.91 1.43
N SER A 256 0.21 19.35 0.37
CA SER A 256 -0.22 18.09 -0.24
C SER A 256 0.22 16.85 0.52
N ILE A 257 -0.39 15.72 0.21
CA ILE A 257 -0.16 14.43 0.85
C ILE A 257 0.65 13.52 -0.07
N ALA A 258 1.69 12.88 0.46
CA ALA A 258 2.43 11.82 -0.21
C ALA A 258 2.27 10.52 0.59
N SER A 259 1.66 9.49 0.00
CA SER A 259 1.32 8.26 0.70
C SER A 259 2.04 7.03 0.14
N GLY A 260 2.76 6.28 0.97
CA GLY A 260 3.13 4.88 0.70
C GLY A 260 3.90 4.65 -0.60
N ALA A 261 5.13 5.16 -0.71
CA ALA A 261 5.92 4.95 -1.93
C ALA A 261 6.09 3.48 -2.33
N GLY A 262 6.10 2.54 -1.39
CA GLY A 262 6.07 1.11 -1.69
C GLY A 262 4.66 0.64 -2.04
N ILE A 263 3.79 0.60 -1.03
CA ILE A 263 2.41 0.11 -1.16
C ILE A 263 1.47 1.05 -0.39
N THR A 264 0.38 1.47 -1.03
CA THR A 264 -0.75 2.11 -0.36
C THR A 264 -1.99 1.24 -0.54
N SER A 265 -2.71 0.99 0.55
CA SER A 265 -3.89 0.13 0.57
C SER A 265 -5.10 0.87 1.10
N PHE A 266 -6.18 0.86 0.34
CA PHE A 266 -7.48 1.43 0.73
C PHE A 266 -8.50 0.35 1.06
N VAL A 267 -8.30 -0.87 0.56
CA VAL A 267 -9.09 -2.07 0.86
C VAL A 267 -8.19 -3.20 1.37
N ARG A 268 -8.74 -4.40 1.56
CA ARG A 268 -8.02 -5.58 2.05
C ARG A 268 -6.68 -5.77 1.32
N ALA A 269 -5.62 -6.01 2.08
CA ALA A 269 -4.32 -6.43 1.58
C ALA A 269 -3.71 -7.56 2.43
N GLU A 270 -3.12 -8.54 1.76
CA GLU A 270 -2.40 -9.64 2.37
C GLU A 270 -0.95 -9.64 1.85
N ILE A 271 0.01 -9.34 2.73
CA ILE A 271 1.42 -9.24 2.39
C ILE A 271 2.16 -10.32 3.17
N SER A 272 2.86 -11.21 2.47
CA SER A 272 3.59 -12.30 3.11
C SER A 272 4.97 -12.55 2.52
N ARG A 273 5.92 -12.98 3.35
CA ARG A 273 7.28 -13.41 2.93
C ARG A 273 7.99 -12.43 2.00
N SER A 274 7.71 -11.15 2.16
CA SER A 274 8.09 -10.12 1.20
C SER A 274 9.07 -9.11 1.82
N SER A 275 9.60 -8.22 0.99
CA SER A 275 10.38 -7.07 1.48
C SER A 275 9.87 -5.76 0.89
N ILE A 276 9.66 -4.77 1.75
CA ILE A 276 9.33 -3.38 1.37
C ILE A 276 10.51 -2.52 1.80
N SER A 277 11.34 -2.06 0.86
CA SER A 277 12.60 -1.41 1.24
C SER A 277 13.07 -0.28 0.35
N HIS A 278 13.82 0.67 0.91
CA HIS A 278 14.42 1.77 0.14
C HIS A 278 13.41 2.60 -0.65
N ASN A 279 12.14 2.61 -0.24
CA ASN A 279 11.13 3.46 -0.86
C ASN A 279 11.23 4.87 -0.25
N HIS A 280 10.97 5.87 -1.07
CA HIS A 280 11.12 7.27 -0.69
C HIS A 280 9.83 8.06 -0.91
N THR A 281 9.27 8.60 0.17
CA THR A 281 8.06 9.41 0.12
C THR A 281 8.41 10.84 0.51
N SER A 282 8.05 11.84 -0.32
CA SER A 282 8.40 13.25 -0.06
C SER A 282 7.24 14.23 -0.27
N ALA A 283 6.97 15.05 0.75
CA ALA A 283 6.01 16.16 0.70
C ALA A 283 6.52 17.40 1.47
N PRO A 284 7.36 18.25 0.86
CA PRO A 284 7.81 19.49 1.50
C PRO A 284 6.66 20.45 1.80
N GLY A 285 6.51 20.87 3.06
CA GLY A 285 5.38 21.63 3.59
C GLY A 285 4.10 20.82 3.83
N GLY A 286 4.03 19.61 3.28
CA GLY A 286 2.83 18.77 3.29
C GLY A 286 2.86 17.66 4.34
N THR A 287 2.14 16.58 4.05
CA THR A 287 2.09 15.38 4.90
C THR A 287 2.63 14.16 4.17
N VAL A 288 3.50 13.39 4.82
CA VAL A 288 3.96 12.09 4.33
C VAL A 288 3.34 10.98 5.18
N ARG A 289 2.90 9.89 4.54
CA ARG A 289 2.61 8.61 5.20
C ARG A 289 3.66 7.55 4.82
N GLY A 290 3.99 6.68 5.77
CA GLY A 290 5.07 5.69 5.65
C GLY A 290 5.01 4.82 4.40
N ALA A 291 6.15 4.27 4.00
CA ALA A 291 6.31 3.53 2.74
C ALA A 291 5.32 2.38 2.52
N LEU A 292 4.87 1.74 3.59
CA LEU A 292 3.65 0.94 3.62
C LEU A 292 2.55 1.77 4.29
N THR A 293 1.52 2.14 3.53
CA THR A 293 0.38 2.89 4.05
C THR A 293 -0.87 2.02 4.07
N ASN A 294 -1.47 1.87 5.26
CA ASN A 294 -2.75 1.22 5.46
C ASN A 294 -3.84 2.27 5.71
N SER A 295 -4.78 2.42 4.77
CA SER A 295 -5.94 3.31 4.88
C SER A 295 -7.26 2.53 4.88
N THR A 296 -7.23 1.24 5.23
CA THR A 296 -8.45 0.41 5.26
C THR A 296 -9.44 0.86 6.32
N SER A 297 -10.71 0.63 6.05
CA SER A 297 -11.81 0.74 7.01
C SER A 297 -12.45 -0.61 7.23
N LEU A 298 -12.94 -0.90 8.44
CA LEU A 298 -13.66 -2.15 8.73
C LEU A 298 -14.80 -2.40 7.71
N PRO A 299 -15.01 -3.64 7.26
CA PRO A 299 -14.37 -4.88 7.72
C PRO A 299 -12.99 -5.18 7.10
N ASP A 300 -12.46 -4.32 6.22
CA ASP A 300 -11.20 -4.57 5.54
C ASP A 300 -10.01 -4.41 6.49
N THR A 301 -9.05 -5.32 6.34
CA THR A 301 -7.83 -5.36 7.14
C THR A 301 -6.61 -5.50 6.23
N MET A 302 -5.48 -5.00 6.72
CA MET A 302 -4.17 -5.32 6.17
C MET A 302 -3.50 -6.37 7.06
N THR A 303 -3.00 -7.45 6.45
CA THR A 303 -2.17 -8.44 7.13
C THR A 303 -0.76 -8.44 6.57
N VAL A 304 0.23 -8.52 7.45
CA VAL A 304 1.65 -8.55 7.11
C VAL A 304 2.33 -9.69 7.86
N ASN A 305 2.68 -10.77 7.15
CA ASN A 305 3.31 -11.95 7.74
C ASN A 305 4.73 -12.17 7.21
N GLU A 306 5.68 -12.55 8.06
CA GLU A 306 7.05 -12.93 7.64
C GLU A 306 7.72 -11.91 6.70
N THR A 307 7.39 -10.63 6.87
CA THR A 307 7.75 -9.58 5.93
C THR A 307 8.71 -8.60 6.59
N VAL A 308 9.67 -8.09 5.80
CA VAL A 308 10.65 -7.11 6.27
C VAL A 308 10.40 -5.76 5.61
N ILE A 309 10.07 -4.76 6.42
CA ILE A 309 9.90 -3.36 6.02
C ILE A 309 11.15 -2.61 6.48
N ARG A 310 12.06 -2.25 5.56
CA ARG A 310 13.37 -1.71 5.95
C ARG A 310 13.91 -0.54 5.14
N ALA A 311 14.70 0.31 5.77
CA ALA A 311 15.46 1.37 5.09
C ALA A 311 14.59 2.28 4.21
N ASN A 312 13.32 2.45 4.56
CA ASN A 312 12.44 3.38 3.87
C ASN A 312 12.61 4.79 4.45
N VAL A 313 12.45 5.80 3.61
CA VAL A 313 12.65 7.19 3.98
C VAL A 313 11.38 7.99 3.69
N SER A 314 10.85 8.63 4.73
CA SER A 314 9.71 9.54 4.65
C SER A 314 10.19 10.95 5.01
N SER A 315 10.04 11.91 4.10
CA SER A 315 10.57 13.26 4.26
C SER A 315 9.54 14.36 3.99
N ALA A 316 9.26 15.18 5.00
CA ALA A 316 8.39 16.35 4.88
C ALA A 316 9.04 17.58 5.54
N PRO A 317 10.06 18.23 4.94
CA PRO A 317 10.60 19.47 5.48
C PRO A 317 9.48 20.49 5.71
N GLU A 318 9.42 21.10 6.90
CA GLU A 318 8.36 22.05 7.32
C GLU A 318 6.93 21.45 7.36
N GLY A 319 6.80 20.15 7.11
CA GLY A 319 5.55 19.41 7.11
C GLY A 319 5.49 18.32 8.18
N THR A 320 4.58 17.37 8.01
CA THR A 320 4.35 16.26 8.94
C THR A 320 4.70 14.91 8.31
N VAL A 321 5.42 14.05 9.03
CA VAL A 321 5.65 12.65 8.65
C VAL A 321 4.88 11.74 9.60
N LEU A 322 4.13 10.79 9.05
CA LEU A 322 3.33 9.78 9.73
C LEU A 322 3.86 8.38 9.35
N GLY A 323 4.92 7.95 10.03
CA GLY A 323 5.62 6.70 9.75
C GLY A 323 6.78 6.88 8.78
N GLY A 324 7.98 6.41 9.14
CA GLY A 324 9.06 6.18 8.19
C GLY A 324 8.81 4.87 7.41
N GLY A 325 8.53 3.80 8.14
CA GLY A 325 8.21 2.49 7.57
C GLY A 325 6.73 2.34 7.25
N VAL A 326 5.88 2.51 8.26
CA VAL A 326 4.45 2.19 8.19
C VAL A 326 3.59 3.35 8.68
N GLY A 327 2.64 3.79 7.85
CA GLY A 327 1.55 4.65 8.26
C GLY A 327 0.25 3.85 8.37
N ASN A 328 -0.24 3.59 9.57
CA ASN A 328 -1.45 2.81 9.80
C ASN A 328 -2.63 3.70 10.20
N GLY A 329 -3.58 3.91 9.29
CA GLY A 329 -4.87 4.56 9.54
C GLY A 329 -6.04 3.59 9.76
N GLY A 330 -5.85 2.30 9.48
CA GLY A 330 -6.89 1.27 9.53
C GLY A 330 -6.60 0.15 10.54
N VAL A 331 -7.04 -1.06 10.21
CA VAL A 331 -6.76 -2.27 10.99
C VAL A 331 -5.59 -3.02 10.35
N LEU A 332 -4.50 -3.16 11.11
CA LEU A 332 -3.26 -3.81 10.68
C LEU A 332 -2.86 -4.91 11.67
N SER A 333 -2.63 -6.11 11.16
CA SER A 333 -2.01 -7.22 11.90
C SER A 333 -0.66 -7.56 11.31
N MET A 334 0.39 -7.55 12.13
CA MET A 334 1.74 -7.95 11.75
C MET A 334 2.20 -9.15 12.56
N THR A 335 2.57 -10.23 11.88
CA THR A 335 3.02 -11.49 12.49
C THR A 335 4.41 -11.86 11.98
N HIS A 336 5.31 -12.30 12.86
CA HIS A 336 6.65 -12.77 12.51
C HIS A 336 7.44 -11.80 11.60
N SER A 337 7.17 -10.51 11.73
CA SER A 337 7.63 -9.49 10.79
C SER A 337 8.68 -8.58 11.41
N ARG A 338 9.32 -7.75 10.59
CA ARG A 338 10.37 -6.84 11.04
C ARG A 338 10.23 -5.47 10.39
N VAL A 339 10.15 -4.42 11.20
CA VAL A 339 10.19 -2.99 10.79
C VAL A 339 11.54 -2.44 11.23
N ILE A 340 12.47 -2.26 10.28
CA ILE A 340 13.90 -2.05 10.58
C ILE A 340 14.48 -0.82 9.89
N ASP A 341 15.24 0.00 10.60
CA ASP A 341 16.04 1.10 10.02
C ASP A 341 15.25 2.05 9.12
N ASN A 342 13.96 2.24 9.39
CA ASN A 342 13.15 3.20 8.67
C ASN A 342 13.35 4.60 9.25
N TYR A 343 13.24 5.61 8.40
CA TYR A 343 13.66 6.97 8.71
C TYR A 343 12.57 7.99 8.39
N ALA A 344 12.00 8.60 9.42
CA ALA A 344 11.07 9.73 9.31
C ALA A 344 11.82 11.03 9.58
N ILE A 345 11.76 12.00 8.67
CA ILE A 345 12.42 13.30 8.83
C ILE A 345 11.55 14.49 8.45
N SER A 346 11.46 15.45 9.37
CA SER A 346 10.89 16.78 9.13
C SER A 346 11.75 17.83 9.83
N ARG A 347 12.49 18.63 9.05
CA ARG A 347 13.52 19.56 9.59
C ARG A 347 12.97 20.53 10.63
N LYS A 348 11.93 21.29 10.30
CA LYS A 348 11.25 22.26 11.18
C LYS A 348 9.81 21.90 11.52
N GLY A 349 9.33 20.75 11.05
CA GLY A 349 7.95 20.30 11.27
C GLY A 349 7.89 19.15 12.25
N VAL A 350 7.03 18.17 11.97
CA VAL A 350 6.75 17.06 12.89
C VAL A 350 7.11 15.71 12.26
N ALA A 351 7.99 14.93 12.89
CA ALA A 351 8.28 13.55 12.52
C ALA A 351 7.66 12.59 13.54
N ARG A 352 6.66 11.81 13.14
CA ARG A 352 5.94 10.86 13.99
C ARG A 352 6.19 9.43 13.52
N GLY A 353 6.71 8.56 14.39
CA GLY A 353 6.90 7.15 14.07
C GLY A 353 8.06 6.95 13.10
N GLY A 354 9.28 6.72 13.59
CA GLY A 354 10.37 6.29 12.70
C GLY A 354 10.03 4.97 12.03
N GLY A 355 9.53 4.02 12.82
CA GLY A 355 9.01 2.74 12.34
C GLY A 355 7.55 2.84 11.91
N ILE A 356 6.65 2.97 12.88
CA ILE A 356 5.20 2.84 12.70
C ILE A 356 4.47 4.04 13.32
N SER A 357 3.52 4.62 12.60
CA SER A 357 2.59 5.64 13.11
C SER A 357 1.15 5.19 13.01
N LEU A 358 0.37 5.42 14.07
CA LEU A 358 -1.07 5.14 14.10
C LEU A 358 -1.92 6.41 13.89
N GLY A 359 -3.03 6.24 13.18
CA GLY A 359 -4.14 7.19 13.08
C GLY A 359 -5.12 7.08 14.26
N ALA A 360 -6.11 7.97 14.29
CA ALA A 360 -6.97 8.17 15.46
C ALA A 360 -7.89 6.99 15.81
N VAL A 361 -8.24 6.17 14.83
CA VAL A 361 -9.10 4.98 14.99
C VAL A 361 -8.37 3.71 14.57
N ALA A 362 -7.05 3.81 14.38
CA ALA A 362 -6.26 2.71 13.87
C ALA A 362 -6.08 1.62 14.93
N GLN A 363 -6.08 0.36 14.49
CA GLN A 363 -5.75 -0.79 15.30
C GLN A 363 -4.48 -1.42 14.76
N LEU A 364 -3.52 -1.67 15.66
CA LEU A 364 -2.28 -2.36 15.35
C LEU A 364 -2.12 -3.58 16.27
N THR A 365 -2.05 -4.76 15.66
CA THR A 365 -1.62 -5.98 16.34
C THR A 365 -0.21 -6.32 15.89
N LEU A 366 0.70 -6.50 16.85
CA LEU A 366 2.05 -7.01 16.63
C LEU A 366 2.17 -8.36 17.34
N ASP A 367 2.42 -9.42 16.61
CA ASP A 367 2.73 -10.73 17.19
C ASP A 367 4.09 -11.20 16.70
N SER A 368 4.98 -11.54 17.63
CA SER A 368 6.32 -12.06 17.31
C SER A 368 7.10 -11.15 16.34
N THR A 369 6.91 -9.84 16.48
CA THR A 369 7.39 -8.83 15.52
C THR A 369 8.45 -7.92 16.14
N TYR A 370 9.43 -7.52 15.33
CA TYR A 370 10.53 -6.64 15.74
C TYR A 370 10.38 -5.25 15.12
N VAL A 371 10.40 -4.21 15.96
CA VAL A 371 10.54 -2.81 15.55
C VAL A 371 11.92 -2.34 16.00
N LEU A 372 12.88 -2.30 15.07
CA LEU A 372 14.31 -2.22 15.37
C LEU A 372 15.00 -1.06 14.62
N GLY A 373 15.81 -0.25 15.31
CA GLY A 373 16.72 0.69 14.65
C GLY A 373 16.04 1.86 13.90
N ASN A 374 14.72 2.04 14.07
CA ASN A 374 14.00 3.08 13.35
C ASN A 374 14.24 4.46 13.97
N THR A 375 14.20 5.50 13.15
CA THR A 375 14.50 6.87 13.58
C THR A 375 13.43 7.87 13.16
N ALA A 376 12.97 8.67 14.11
CA ALA A 376 12.23 9.91 13.87
C ALA A 376 13.15 11.12 14.15
N SER A 377 13.26 12.05 13.20
CA SER A 377 14.24 13.13 13.25
C SER A 377 13.67 14.50 12.89
N ALA A 378 13.95 15.50 13.73
CA ALA A 378 13.58 16.89 13.50
C ALA A 378 14.73 17.89 13.85
N PRO A 379 15.75 18.02 12.98
CA PRO A 379 17.01 18.69 13.34
C PRO A 379 17.00 20.23 13.44
N GLU A 380 15.91 20.92 13.10
CA GLU A 380 15.88 22.40 13.02
C GLU A 380 14.72 23.00 13.84
N GLY A 381 14.63 22.64 15.12
CA GLY A 381 13.62 23.16 16.05
C GLY A 381 12.25 22.49 15.94
N GLY A 382 12.12 21.43 15.14
CA GLY A 382 10.87 20.67 15.00
C GLY A 382 10.64 19.64 16.12
N THR A 383 9.64 18.79 15.92
CA THR A 383 9.20 17.79 16.90
C THR A 383 9.34 16.38 16.35
N ALA A 384 10.04 15.49 17.07
CA ALA A 384 10.19 14.09 16.76
C ALA A 384 9.57 13.21 17.86
N LEU A 385 8.62 12.33 17.50
CA LEU A 385 7.86 11.52 18.44
C LEU A 385 7.84 10.06 18.01
N GLY A 386 8.11 9.12 18.92
CA GLY A 386 8.02 7.69 18.67
C GLY A 386 9.04 7.19 17.65
N GLY A 387 10.26 6.86 18.08
CA GLY A 387 11.29 6.34 17.16
C GLY A 387 10.87 5.01 16.55
N GLY A 388 10.36 4.11 17.39
CA GLY A 388 9.78 2.84 16.97
C GLY A 388 8.33 2.98 16.57
N VAL A 389 7.45 3.19 17.55
CA VAL A 389 5.99 3.26 17.39
C VAL A 389 5.46 4.56 17.99
N ILE A 390 4.47 5.16 17.35
CA ILE A 390 3.67 6.25 17.93
C ILE A 390 2.18 5.94 17.88
N ASN A 391 1.55 6.04 19.05
CA ASN A 391 0.10 5.98 19.24
C ASN A 391 -0.41 7.30 19.85
N GLY A 392 -0.25 8.38 19.10
CA GLY A 392 -0.50 9.74 19.59
C GLY A 392 -1.89 10.30 19.31
N LEU A 393 -2.75 9.59 18.59
CA LEU A 393 -4.01 10.13 18.05
C LEU A 393 -5.28 9.42 18.53
N GLY A 394 -5.19 8.42 19.43
CA GLY A 394 -6.34 7.66 19.92
C GLY A 394 -6.45 6.22 19.40
N GLY A 395 -5.46 5.73 18.66
CA GLY A 395 -5.44 4.35 18.17
C GLY A 395 -5.25 3.32 19.29
N THR A 396 -5.30 2.04 18.92
CA THR A 396 -5.05 0.90 19.83
C THR A 396 -3.87 0.08 19.33
N VAL A 397 -2.91 -0.18 20.21
CA VAL A 397 -1.77 -1.07 19.96
C VAL A 397 -1.85 -2.27 20.90
N THR A 398 -1.83 -3.47 20.34
CA THR A 398 -1.69 -4.72 21.08
C THR A 398 -0.46 -5.45 20.57
N ALA A 399 0.53 -5.67 21.43
CA ALA A 399 1.75 -6.36 21.06
C ALA A 399 1.97 -7.59 21.94
N ASP A 400 2.10 -8.78 21.36
CA ASP A 400 2.51 -10.01 22.04
C ASP A 400 3.86 -10.49 21.51
N ARG A 401 4.75 -10.90 22.41
CA ARG A 401 6.10 -11.43 22.11
C ARG A 401 6.86 -10.57 21.09
N SER A 402 6.65 -9.26 21.16
CA SER A 402 7.15 -8.29 20.19
C SER A 402 8.14 -7.33 20.86
N HIS A 403 9.11 -6.85 20.07
CA HIS A 403 10.30 -6.21 20.59
C HIS A 403 10.54 -4.85 19.93
N LEU A 404 10.55 -3.78 20.74
CA LEU A 404 10.85 -2.40 20.33
C LEU A 404 12.27 -2.09 20.77
N ARG A 405 13.22 -2.12 19.83
CA ARG A 405 14.65 -2.09 20.14
C ARG A 405 15.41 -1.03 19.35
N GLU A 406 16.36 -0.39 20.01
CA GLU A 406 17.36 0.48 19.36
C GLU A 406 16.75 1.58 18.48
N ASN A 407 15.49 1.96 18.73
CA ASN A 407 14.83 3.02 18.01
C ASN A 407 15.19 4.38 18.61
N THR A 408 15.19 5.41 17.77
CA THR A 408 15.69 6.74 18.15
C THR A 408 14.71 7.85 17.77
N THR A 409 14.43 8.75 18.71
CA THR A 409 13.94 10.10 18.41
C THR A 409 15.05 11.10 18.63
N ARG A 410 15.19 12.05 17.70
CA ARG A 410 16.19 13.11 17.81
C ARG A 410 15.68 14.43 17.27
N ALA A 411 15.95 15.50 18.00
CA ALA A 411 15.69 16.87 17.60
C ALA A 411 16.85 17.76 18.05
N SER A 412 17.05 18.87 17.34
CA SER A 412 18.05 19.90 17.67
C SER A 412 17.48 21.29 17.40
N GLY A 413 18.19 22.36 17.77
CA GLY A 413 17.71 23.74 17.58
C GLY A 413 16.55 24.12 18.50
N GLY A 414 16.50 23.58 19.72
CA GLY A 414 15.40 23.79 20.67
C GLY A 414 14.15 22.92 20.40
N GLY A 415 14.24 21.96 19.49
CA GLY A 415 13.16 21.03 19.17
C GLY A 415 12.92 19.95 20.23
N THR A 416 11.82 19.22 20.05
CA THR A 416 11.32 18.21 21.00
C THR A 416 11.58 16.80 20.49
N ALA A 417 12.08 15.90 21.34
CA ALA A 417 12.33 14.50 20.99
C ALA A 417 11.83 13.56 22.09
N LEU A 418 10.69 12.88 21.87
CA LEU A 418 10.01 12.08 22.91
C LEU A 418 9.75 10.65 22.43
N GLY A 419 9.88 9.67 23.33
CA GLY A 419 9.48 8.29 23.07
C GLY A 419 10.40 7.58 22.08
N GLY A 420 11.55 7.09 22.52
CA GLY A 420 12.51 6.44 21.62
C GLY A 420 11.94 5.13 21.07
N GLY A 421 11.44 4.26 21.94
CA GLY A 421 10.77 3.02 21.56
C GLY A 421 9.31 3.27 21.20
N LEU A 422 8.55 3.83 22.14
CA LEU A 422 7.13 4.10 22.04
C LEU A 422 6.82 5.53 22.49
N PHE A 423 6.01 6.25 21.73
CA PHE A 423 5.28 7.41 22.21
C PHE A 423 3.79 7.07 22.27
N ASN A 424 3.20 7.15 23.46
CA ASN A 424 1.77 7.04 23.67
C ASN A 424 1.24 8.41 24.15
N ALA A 425 0.08 8.80 23.63
CA ALA A 425 -0.72 9.89 24.18
C ALA A 425 -2.14 9.36 24.31
N VAL A 426 -3.16 10.07 23.81
CA VAL A 426 -4.60 9.71 23.89
C VAL A 426 -4.95 8.25 23.52
N GLY A 427 -4.07 7.52 22.82
CA GLY A 427 -4.27 6.11 22.50
C GLY A 427 -4.05 5.13 23.66
N SER A 428 -4.41 3.87 23.42
CA SER A 428 -4.17 2.77 24.35
C SER A 428 -3.15 1.78 23.78
N THR A 429 -2.16 1.40 24.58
CA THR A 429 -1.13 0.43 24.21
C THR A 429 -1.01 -0.67 25.25
N THR A 430 -1.06 -1.93 24.83
CA THR A 430 -0.77 -3.10 25.67
C THR A 430 0.41 -3.87 25.11
N LEU A 431 1.44 -4.10 25.93
CA LEU A 431 2.62 -4.88 25.59
C LEU A 431 2.70 -6.13 26.48
N THR A 432 2.67 -7.31 25.86
CA THR A 432 2.69 -8.61 26.53
C THR A 432 3.91 -9.42 26.11
N ASN A 433 4.64 -9.99 27.09
CA ASN A 433 5.82 -10.85 26.86
C ASN A 433 6.90 -10.22 25.96
N GLY A 434 6.97 -8.89 25.90
CA GLY A 434 7.82 -8.14 24.98
C GLY A 434 9.07 -7.55 25.63
N THR A 435 9.81 -6.78 24.85
CA THR A 435 10.90 -5.94 25.38
C THR A 435 10.92 -4.57 24.73
N VAL A 436 11.17 -3.53 25.53
CA VAL A 436 11.49 -2.18 25.06
C VAL A 436 12.89 -1.83 25.55
N THR A 437 13.92 -1.96 24.68
CA THR A 437 15.32 -1.85 25.11
C THR A 437 16.26 -1.17 24.12
N GLY A 438 17.26 -0.45 24.64
CA GLY A 438 18.29 0.23 23.83
C GLY A 438 17.78 1.44 23.05
N ASN A 439 16.55 1.88 23.30
CA ASN A 439 15.94 3.00 22.61
C ASN A 439 16.44 4.34 23.16
N ARG A 440 16.37 5.40 22.34
CA ARG A 440 16.95 6.72 22.62
C ARG A 440 15.99 7.85 22.29
N ALA A 441 15.90 8.84 23.17
CA ALA A 441 15.10 10.06 22.97
C ALA A 441 15.74 11.24 23.71
N GLY A 442 15.11 12.43 23.62
CA GLY A 442 15.37 13.54 24.56
C GLY A 442 14.72 13.29 25.92
N ASP A 443 13.53 12.69 25.93
CA ASP A 443 12.86 12.15 27.11
C ASP A 443 11.98 10.94 26.74
N GLY A 444 11.71 10.05 27.70
CA GLY A 444 11.03 8.78 27.46
C GLY A 444 11.83 7.90 26.49
N GLY A 445 13.07 7.58 26.85
CA GLY A 445 13.97 6.80 26.01
C GLY A 445 13.33 5.49 25.56
N GLY A 446 12.73 4.76 26.50
CA GLY A 446 11.93 3.57 26.20
C GLY A 446 10.52 3.94 25.77
N ILE A 447 9.73 4.44 26.72
CA ILE A 447 8.33 4.82 26.53
C ILE A 447 8.13 6.25 27.02
N TYR A 448 7.48 7.07 26.21
CA TYR A 448 6.91 8.34 26.66
C TYR A 448 5.38 8.18 26.68
N GLU A 449 4.75 8.36 27.84
CA GLU A 449 3.29 8.38 27.99
C GLU A 449 2.85 9.79 28.40
N GLU A 450 2.15 10.46 27.48
CA GLU A 450 1.64 11.82 27.67
C GLU A 450 0.28 11.86 28.38
N SER A 451 -0.70 11.05 27.96
CA SER A 451 -2.10 11.23 28.36
C SER A 451 -3.04 10.04 28.19
N GLY A 452 -2.58 8.91 27.66
CA GLY A 452 -3.44 7.73 27.46
C GLY A 452 -3.19 6.64 28.48
N THR A 453 -3.05 5.41 27.97
CA THR A 453 -2.74 4.26 28.81
C THR A 453 -1.73 3.34 28.15
N VAL A 454 -0.69 2.99 28.90
CA VAL A 454 0.24 1.91 28.58
C VAL A 454 0.14 0.82 29.63
N THR A 455 -0.20 -0.39 29.21
CA THR A 455 -0.25 -1.58 30.05
C THR A 455 0.92 -2.51 29.72
N LEU A 456 1.71 -2.87 30.72
CA LEU A 456 2.81 -3.82 30.60
C LEU A 456 2.42 -5.14 31.27
N ASN A 457 2.45 -6.25 30.53
CA ASN A 457 2.23 -7.59 31.08
C ASN A 457 3.43 -8.49 30.74
N ALA A 458 4.24 -8.82 31.75
CA ALA A 458 5.49 -9.57 31.54
C ALA A 458 6.42 -8.96 30.46
N THR A 459 6.31 -7.65 30.22
CA THR A 459 7.14 -6.90 29.27
C THR A 459 8.27 -6.21 30.03
N HIS A 460 9.49 -6.29 29.51
CA HIS A 460 10.66 -5.66 30.12
C HIS A 460 11.06 -4.37 29.41
N VAL A 461 10.96 -3.23 30.10
CA VAL A 461 11.48 -1.93 29.64
C VAL A 461 12.81 -1.68 30.35
N LYS A 462 13.94 -1.68 29.61
CA LYS A 462 15.27 -1.54 30.23
C LYS A 462 16.35 -1.00 29.28
N ARG A 463 17.38 -0.38 29.84
CA ARG A 463 18.57 0.11 29.11
C ARG A 463 18.23 1.10 28.00
N ASN A 464 17.22 1.93 28.22
CA ASN A 464 16.89 3.00 27.31
C ASN A 464 17.54 4.32 27.79
N LYS A 465 17.62 5.32 26.91
CA LYS A 465 18.26 6.60 27.23
C LYS A 465 17.36 7.78 26.85
N PRO A 466 17.19 8.79 27.73
CA PRO A 466 17.82 8.92 29.05
C PRO A 466 17.23 8.01 30.12
N ASN A 467 15.99 7.56 29.95
CA ASN A 467 15.19 6.80 30.91
C ASN A 467 14.39 5.69 30.22
N ASN A 468 13.85 4.76 31.00
CA ASN A 468 12.98 3.69 30.54
C ASN A 468 11.56 4.20 30.30
N CYS A 469 11.01 5.01 31.21
CA CYS A 469 9.70 5.63 31.02
C CYS A 469 9.67 7.09 31.47
N ALA A 470 8.90 7.89 30.75
CA ALA A 470 8.66 9.28 31.10
C ALA A 470 7.20 9.71 30.80
N PRO A 471 6.63 10.63 31.59
CA PRO A 471 7.14 11.12 32.88
C PRO A 471 7.26 10.00 33.93
N GLN A 472 8.02 10.23 35.01
CA GLN A 472 8.17 9.22 36.06
C GLN A 472 6.80 8.83 36.65
N GLY A 473 6.54 7.52 36.75
CA GLY A 473 5.28 6.98 37.28
C GLY A 473 4.09 7.00 36.31
N SER A 474 4.27 7.49 35.08
CA SER A 474 3.21 7.50 34.05
C SER A 474 2.86 6.10 33.53
N VAL A 475 3.81 5.17 33.55
CA VAL A 475 3.63 3.78 33.13
C VAL A 475 3.80 2.87 34.36
N PRO A 476 2.75 2.18 34.81
CA PRO A 476 2.83 1.23 35.91
C PRO A 476 3.92 0.18 35.68
N ASP A 477 4.64 -0.18 36.74
CA ASP A 477 5.72 -1.17 36.76
C ASP A 477 6.93 -0.87 35.87
N CYS A 478 7.01 0.34 35.31
CA CYS A 478 8.19 0.81 34.60
C CYS A 478 9.13 1.60 35.53
N VAL A 479 10.32 1.05 35.76
CA VAL A 479 11.37 1.65 36.58
C VAL A 479 12.59 2.00 35.73
N ASP A 480 13.31 3.07 36.09
CA ASP A 480 14.49 3.56 35.37
C ASP A 480 15.78 2.80 35.66
#